data_AF-A0A6I9N2Q4-F1
#
_entry.id   AF-A0A6I9N2Q4-F1
#
_cell.length_a   1.000
_cell.length_b   1.000
_cell.length_c   1.000
_cell.angle_alpha   90.00
_cell.angle_beta   90.00
_cell.angle_gamma   90.00
#
_symmetry.space_group_name_H-M   'P 1'
#
loop_
_entity.id
_entity.type
_entity.pdbx_description
1 polymer ?
#
loop_
_entity_poly.entity_id
_entity_poly.type
_entity_poly.pdbx_seq_one_letter_code
_entity_poly.pdbx_strand_id
1 'polypeptide(L)'
;EKSQDHARLVHKLLSQYVEGNTDWVEKYPTSRHVPTLLHDVSLVVSRCRLLGEELRLLNMWGSLKLDILSISCVDTQVDIVFSCLKSFSKFEVIFSVSLIARHCVLKVQSFKNMIGNTTIEQIEVIVASFSPAKNVLTKIVKKIHETLLC
;
A
#
# COMPACT_ATOMS: atom_id res chain seq x y z
N GLU A 1 15.88 -13.33 -0.57
CA GLU A 1 15.58 -13.17 -2.00
C GLU A 1 14.55 -14.14 -2.58
N LYS A 2 14.30 -15.33 -2.00
CA LYS A 2 13.33 -16.32 -2.53
C LYS A 2 11.84 -16.05 -2.25
N SER A 3 11.49 -14.94 -1.59
CA SER A 3 10.10 -14.64 -1.19
C SER A 3 9.43 -13.67 -2.16
N GLN A 4 8.11 -13.77 -2.29
CA GLN A 4 7.31 -12.86 -3.12
C GLN A 4 7.51 -11.41 -2.66
N ASP A 5 7.47 -10.47 -3.60
CA ASP A 5 7.72 -9.03 -3.36
C ASP A 5 6.77 -8.39 -2.34
N HIS A 6 5.46 -8.65 -2.45
CA HIS A 6 4.45 -8.19 -1.49
C HIS A 6 4.67 -8.75 -0.08
N ALA A 7 5.18 -9.99 0.05
CA ALA A 7 5.54 -10.56 1.34
C ALA A 7 6.77 -9.86 1.93
N ARG A 8 7.79 -9.58 1.10
CA ARG A 8 8.97 -8.82 1.51
C ARG A 8 8.59 -7.42 2.01
N LEU A 9 7.69 -6.73 1.32
CA LEU A 9 7.16 -5.43 1.75
C LEU A 9 6.50 -5.50 3.13
N VAL A 10 5.66 -6.51 3.36
CA VAL A 10 5.03 -6.74 4.67
C VAL A 10 6.06 -6.94 5.77
N HIS A 11 7.08 -7.77 5.54
CA HIS A 11 8.15 -7.99 6.50
C HIS A 11 8.97 -6.73 6.76
N LYS A 12 9.25 -5.92 5.71
CA LYS A 12 9.98 -4.66 5.84
C LYS A 12 9.21 -3.64 6.69
N LEU A 13 7.90 -3.48 6.46
CA LEU A 13 7.03 -2.63 7.27
C LEU A 13 7.02 -3.06 8.74
N LEU A 14 6.95 -4.36 9.00
CA LEU A 14 6.96 -4.89 10.36
C LEU A 14 8.31 -4.66 11.06
N SER A 15 9.44 -4.85 10.36
CA SER A 15 10.77 -4.55 10.88
C SER A 15 10.87 -3.08 11.29
N GLN A 16 10.48 -2.18 10.39
CA GLN A 16 10.50 -0.73 10.65
C GLN A 16 9.58 -0.33 11.81
N TYR A 17 8.43 -0.98 11.96
CA TYR A 17 7.54 -0.75 13.09
C TYR A 17 8.17 -1.18 14.42
N VAL A 18 8.80 -2.35 14.46
CA VAL A 18 9.46 -2.84 15.69
C VAL A 18 10.66 -1.96 16.05
N GLU A 19 11.50 -1.64 15.07
CA GLU A 19 12.69 -0.79 15.21
C GLU A 19 12.34 0.66 15.57
N GLY A 20 11.27 1.21 15.00
CA GLY A 20 10.84 2.59 15.21
C GLY A 20 10.08 2.84 16.51
N ASN A 21 9.58 1.80 17.18
CA ASN A 21 9.04 1.94 18.53
C ASN A 21 10.19 1.73 19.52
N THR A 22 10.78 2.81 20.05
CA THR A 22 11.82 2.71 21.09
C THR A 22 11.22 2.57 22.49
N ASP A 23 9.97 3.02 22.66
CA ASP A 23 9.36 3.25 23.96
C ASP A 23 8.54 2.04 24.44
N TRP A 24 8.86 0.83 23.95
CA TRP A 24 8.17 -0.40 24.33
C TRP A 24 8.13 -0.59 25.85
N VAL A 25 9.24 -0.30 26.52
CA VAL A 25 9.37 -0.47 27.98
C VAL A 25 8.54 0.56 28.73
N GLU A 26 8.48 1.80 28.25
CA GLU A 26 7.65 2.85 28.86
C GLU A 26 6.16 2.56 28.66
N LYS A 27 5.78 2.09 27.47
CA LYS A 27 4.39 1.77 27.12
C LYS A 27 3.88 0.50 27.79
N TYR A 28 4.75 -0.48 28.04
CA TYR A 28 4.41 -1.78 28.65
C TYR A 28 5.36 -2.11 29.80
N PRO A 29 5.26 -1.41 30.95
CA PRO A 29 6.31 -1.40 31.98
C PRO A 29 6.41 -2.67 32.83
N THR A 30 5.43 -3.56 32.76
CA THR A 30 5.36 -4.75 33.63
C THR A 30 4.87 -5.96 32.86
N SER A 31 5.19 -7.17 33.33
CA SER A 31 4.73 -8.44 32.73
C SER A 31 3.20 -8.55 32.58
N ARG A 32 2.41 -7.86 33.42
CA ARG A 32 0.94 -7.78 33.29
C ARG A 32 0.48 -7.17 31.96
N HIS A 33 1.33 -6.40 31.29
CA HIS A 33 1.04 -5.76 30.00
C HIS A 33 1.40 -6.63 28.79
N VAL A 34 2.01 -7.81 28.98
CA VAL A 34 2.37 -8.73 27.89
C VAL A 34 1.16 -9.08 27.00
N PRO A 35 -0.05 -9.38 27.54
CA PRO A 35 -1.21 -9.62 26.69
C PRO A 35 -1.57 -8.41 25.80
N THR A 36 -1.50 -7.20 26.34
CA THR A 36 -1.77 -5.96 25.60
C THR A 36 -0.73 -5.70 24.52
N LEU A 37 0.55 -5.90 24.84
CA LEU A 37 1.65 -5.82 23.87
C LEU A 37 1.43 -6.79 22.70
N LEU A 38 1.15 -8.06 22.99
CA LEU A 38 0.92 -9.08 21.98
C LEU A 38 -0.31 -8.77 21.13
N HIS A 39 -1.39 -8.28 21.74
CA HIS A 39 -2.58 -7.83 21.01
C HIS A 39 -2.24 -6.69 20.05
N ASP A 40 -1.52 -5.68 20.50
CA ASP A 40 -1.18 -4.51 19.70
C ASP A 40 -0.25 -4.84 18.53
N VAL A 41 0.76 -5.69 18.76
CA VAL A 41 1.63 -6.21 17.70
C VAL A 41 0.81 -7.06 16.71
N SER A 42 -0.04 -7.94 17.21
CA SER A 42 -0.89 -8.81 16.38
C SER A 42 -1.83 -8.01 15.49
N LEU A 43 -2.34 -6.87 15.96
CA LEU A 43 -3.17 -5.97 15.16
C LEU A 43 -2.39 -5.38 13.97
N VAL A 44 -1.14 -4.96 14.19
CA VAL A 44 -0.27 -4.43 13.14
C VAL A 44 0.09 -5.52 12.14
N VAL A 45 0.50 -6.70 12.62
CA VAL A 45 0.80 -7.88 11.78
C VAL A 45 -0.40 -8.24 10.89
N SER A 46 -1.60 -8.28 11.47
CA SER A 46 -2.82 -8.59 10.74
C SER A 46 -3.10 -7.57 9.63
N ARG A 47 -2.90 -6.27 9.90
CA ARG A 47 -3.11 -5.20 8.92
C ARG A 47 -2.09 -5.23 7.79
N CYS A 48 -0.80 -5.44 8.09
CA CYS A 48 0.21 -5.61 7.06
C CYS A 48 -0.07 -6.85 6.20
N ARG A 49 -0.48 -7.97 6.82
CA ARG A 49 -0.88 -9.18 6.07
C ARG A 49 -2.03 -8.90 5.10
N LEU A 50 -3.05 -8.16 5.54
CA LEU A 50 -4.17 -7.75 4.66
C LEU A 50 -3.68 -6.93 3.47
N LEU A 51 -2.75 -5.98 3.67
CA LEU A 51 -2.13 -5.25 2.55
C LEU A 51 -1.41 -6.18 1.58
N GLY A 52 -0.65 -7.15 2.09
CA GLY A 52 0.00 -8.16 1.25
C GLY A 52 -1.00 -8.98 0.43
N GLU A 53 -2.16 -9.32 1.01
CA GLU A 53 -3.25 -10.00 0.31
C GLU A 53 -3.89 -9.13 -0.77
N GLU A 54 -4.09 -7.83 -0.51
CA GLU A 54 -4.56 -6.87 -1.52
C GLU A 54 -3.63 -6.83 -2.73
N LEU A 55 -2.32 -6.67 -2.48
CA LEU A 55 -1.31 -6.63 -3.54
C LEU A 55 -1.33 -7.91 -4.37
N ARG A 56 -1.40 -9.08 -3.73
CA ARG A 56 -1.48 -10.37 -4.42
C ARG A 56 -2.72 -10.46 -5.30
N LEU A 57 -3.88 -10.02 -4.80
CA LEU A 57 -5.14 -10.06 -5.55
C LEU A 57 -5.14 -9.07 -6.72
N LEU A 58 -4.61 -7.86 -6.52
CA LEU A 58 -4.46 -6.86 -7.57
C LEU A 58 -3.49 -7.33 -8.66
N ASN A 59 -2.39 -7.99 -8.29
CA ASN A 59 -1.44 -8.52 -9.27
C ASN A 59 -2.06 -9.66 -10.10
N MET A 60 -2.92 -10.48 -9.49
CA MET A 60 -3.55 -11.62 -10.16
C MET A 60 -4.76 -11.23 -11.03
N TRP A 61 -5.55 -10.25 -10.61
CA TRP A 61 -6.84 -9.92 -11.24
C TRP A 61 -6.95 -8.48 -11.76
N GLY A 62 -6.00 -7.61 -11.41
CA GLY A 62 -6.06 -6.19 -11.73
C GLY A 62 -5.98 -5.90 -13.22
N SER A 63 -5.27 -6.73 -13.99
CA SER A 63 -5.15 -6.55 -15.44
C SER A 63 -6.49 -6.69 -16.17
N LEU A 64 -7.39 -7.57 -15.69
CA LEU A 64 -8.66 -7.84 -16.35
C LEU A 64 -9.74 -6.79 -16.09
N LYS A 65 -9.67 -6.09 -14.95
CA LYS A 65 -10.77 -5.24 -14.47
C LYS A 65 -10.39 -3.80 -14.17
N LEU A 66 -9.10 -3.51 -14.03
CA LEU A 66 -8.59 -2.23 -13.52
C LEU A 66 -7.49 -1.66 -14.42
N ASP A 67 -7.30 -2.21 -15.62
CA ASP A 67 -6.28 -1.79 -16.59
C ASP A 67 -4.86 -1.71 -16.00
N ILE A 68 -4.56 -2.59 -15.05
CA ILE A 68 -3.23 -2.70 -14.44
C ILE A 68 -2.33 -3.55 -15.33
N LEU A 69 -1.27 -2.95 -15.86
CA LEU A 69 -0.28 -3.65 -16.65
C LEU A 69 0.69 -4.45 -15.78
N SER A 70 1.15 -3.87 -14.68
CA SER A 70 2.07 -4.53 -13.75
C SER A 70 2.01 -3.92 -12.35
N ILE A 71 2.32 -4.75 -11.34
CA ILE A 71 2.56 -4.33 -9.97
C ILE A 71 3.91 -4.90 -9.53
N SER A 72 4.73 -4.10 -8.86
CA SER A 72 5.94 -4.57 -8.21
C SER A 72 6.14 -3.90 -6.85
N CYS A 73 6.87 -4.55 -5.95
CA CYS A 73 7.21 -3.97 -4.65
C CYS A 73 8.73 -3.91 -4.45
N VAL A 74 9.23 -2.74 -4.04
CA VAL A 74 10.63 -2.52 -3.65
C VAL A 74 10.66 -1.84 -2.30
N ASP A 75 11.31 -2.48 -1.31
CA ASP A 75 11.27 -2.05 0.09
C ASP A 75 9.85 -1.84 0.63
N THR A 76 9.46 -0.58 0.83
CA THR A 76 8.13 -0.16 1.29
C THR A 76 7.38 0.63 0.21
N GLN A 77 7.81 0.50 -1.04
CA GLN A 77 7.20 1.13 -2.19
C GLN A 77 6.42 0.09 -3.01
N VAL A 78 5.26 0.51 -3.50
CA VAL A 78 4.42 -0.23 -4.42
C VAL A 78 4.38 0.54 -5.74
N ASP A 79 4.94 -0.07 -6.77
CA ASP A 79 4.93 0.45 -8.13
C ASP A 79 3.78 -0.19 -8.92
N ILE A 80 2.93 0.64 -9.50
CA ILE A 80 1.78 0.22 -10.31
C ILE A 80 1.82 0.95 -11.65
N VAL A 81 1.82 0.18 -12.73
CA VAL A 81 1.67 0.70 -14.09
C VAL A 81 0.25 0.45 -14.58
N PHE A 82 -0.43 1.53 -14.94
CA PHE A 82 -1.74 1.50 -15.59
C PHE A 82 -1.57 1.67 -17.10
N SER A 83 -2.38 0.96 -17.87
CA SER A 83 -2.37 1.04 -19.34
C SER A 83 -3.74 0.68 -19.90
N CYS A 84 -4.47 1.68 -20.40
CA CYS A 84 -5.79 1.51 -20.99
C CYS A 84 -5.80 2.03 -22.43
N LEU A 85 -6.17 1.17 -23.38
CA LEU A 85 -6.31 1.56 -24.78
C LEU A 85 -7.54 2.42 -25.04
N LYS A 86 -8.64 2.22 -24.28
CA LYS A 86 -9.91 2.94 -24.49
C LYS A 86 -9.77 4.43 -24.19
N SER A 87 -9.13 4.77 -23.09
CA SER A 87 -8.83 6.15 -22.70
C SER A 87 -7.53 6.67 -23.33
N PHE A 88 -6.81 5.83 -24.08
CA PHE A 88 -5.49 6.14 -24.64
C PHE A 88 -4.53 6.70 -23.56
N SER A 89 -4.46 6.00 -22.43
CA SER A 89 -3.71 6.43 -21.25
C SER A 89 -2.75 5.35 -20.77
N LYS A 90 -1.53 5.75 -20.41
CA LYS A 90 -0.54 4.91 -19.78
C LYS A 90 0.30 5.73 -18.81
N PHE A 91 0.35 5.32 -17.56
CA PHE A 91 1.14 6.00 -16.54
C PHE A 91 1.57 5.03 -15.44
N GLU A 92 2.62 5.41 -14.74
CA GLU A 92 3.19 4.70 -13.60
C GLU A 92 3.01 5.54 -12.34
N VAL A 93 2.61 4.89 -11.26
CA VAL A 93 2.49 5.49 -9.94
C VAL A 93 3.26 4.64 -8.94
N ILE A 94 4.20 5.28 -8.25
CA ILE A 94 4.90 4.65 -7.12
C ILE A 94 4.28 5.20 -5.84
N PHE A 95 3.76 4.33 -5.01
CA PHE A 95 3.24 4.66 -3.68
C PHE A 95 4.28 4.30 -2.62
N SER A 96 4.56 5.20 -1.69
CA SER A 96 5.23 4.83 -0.45
C SER A 96 4.20 4.36 0.57
N VAL A 97 4.51 3.24 1.22
CA VAL A 97 3.70 2.64 2.28
C VAL A 97 4.41 2.82 3.61
N SER A 98 3.67 3.28 4.61
CA SER A 98 4.18 3.44 5.97
C SER A 98 3.16 2.99 7.00
N LEU A 99 3.62 2.74 8.23
CA LEU A 99 2.75 2.48 9.37
C LEU A 99 2.66 3.73 10.23
N ILE A 100 1.48 4.34 10.29
CA ILE A 100 1.21 5.47 11.19
C ILE A 100 0.28 4.99 12.29
N ALA A 101 0.76 5.09 13.53
CA ALA A 101 0.22 4.46 14.73
C ALA A 101 0.11 2.93 14.56
N ARG A 102 -0.95 2.46 13.89
CA ARG A 102 -1.21 1.03 13.64
C ARG A 102 -1.79 0.76 12.25
N HIS A 103 -1.90 1.76 11.38
CA HIS A 103 -2.56 1.63 10.08
C HIS A 103 -1.55 1.77 8.95
N CYS A 104 -1.74 1.01 7.88
CA CYS A 104 -1.01 1.21 6.63
C CYS A 104 -1.53 2.50 5.97
N VAL A 105 -0.60 3.41 5.67
CA VAL A 105 -0.86 4.69 5.01
C VAL A 105 -0.08 4.69 3.70
N LEU A 106 -0.76 5.07 2.61
CA LEU A 106 -0.16 5.22 1.30
C LEU A 106 -0.02 6.70 0.96
N LYS A 107 1.10 7.06 0.34
CA LYS A 107 1.35 8.37 -0.24
C LYS A 107 1.90 8.21 -1.65
N VAL A 108 1.63 9.17 -2.52
CA VAL A 108 2.27 9.21 -3.84
C VAL A 108 3.74 9.57 -3.64
N GLN A 109 4.64 8.69 -4.06
CA GLN A 109 6.09 8.89 -4.00
C GLN A 109 6.62 9.46 -5.31
N SER A 110 6.13 8.92 -6.43
CA SER A 110 6.52 9.32 -7.77
C SER A 110 5.38 9.04 -8.75
N PHE A 111 5.35 9.81 -9.83
CA PHE A 111 4.41 9.66 -10.91
C PHE A 111 5.12 9.87 -12.24
N LYS A 112 4.80 9.03 -13.22
CA LYS A 112 5.33 9.16 -14.57
C LYS A 112 4.22 8.91 -15.58
N ASN A 113 3.77 9.97 -16.24
CA ASN A 113 2.89 9.86 -17.39
C ASN A 113 3.69 9.40 -18.63
N MET A 114 3.18 8.42 -19.35
CA MET A 114 3.79 7.91 -20.58
C MET A 114 2.92 8.22 -21.80
N ILE A 115 1.60 8.12 -21.66
CA ILE A 115 0.61 8.38 -22.71
C ILE A 115 -0.63 9.00 -22.06
N GLY A 116 -1.21 10.02 -22.70
CA GLY A 116 -2.40 10.71 -22.24
C GLY A 116 -2.08 11.96 -21.41
N ASN A 117 -3.05 12.47 -20.66
CA ASN A 117 -2.97 13.76 -19.97
C ASN A 117 -3.10 13.64 -18.45
N THR A 118 -2.97 12.43 -17.89
CA THR A 118 -3.04 12.21 -16.45
C THR A 118 -1.93 12.95 -15.73
N THR A 119 -2.25 13.64 -14.65
CA THR A 119 -1.28 14.39 -13.85
C THR A 119 -1.12 13.82 -12.44
N ILE A 120 0.00 14.15 -11.79
CA ILE A 120 0.26 13.71 -10.41
C ILE A 120 -0.78 14.27 -9.44
N GLU A 121 -1.24 15.50 -9.64
CA GLU A 121 -2.21 16.17 -8.75
C GLU A 121 -3.54 15.41 -8.73
N GLN A 122 -3.98 14.86 -9.86
CA GLN A 122 -5.19 14.02 -9.91
C GLN A 122 -5.03 12.77 -9.05
N ILE A 123 -3.87 12.13 -9.10
CA ILE A 123 -3.56 10.94 -8.28
C ILE A 123 -3.49 11.32 -6.81
N GLU A 124 -2.82 12.41 -6.46
CA GLU A 124 -2.71 12.89 -5.08
C GLU A 124 -4.07 13.24 -4.48
N VAL A 125 -4.94 13.91 -5.23
CA VAL A 125 -6.32 14.20 -4.82
C VAL A 125 -7.10 12.92 -4.55
N ILE A 126 -6.96 11.90 -5.42
CA ILE A 126 -7.60 10.60 -5.20
C ILE A 126 -7.05 9.95 -3.93
N VAL A 127 -5.74 9.88 -3.74
CA VAL A 127 -5.12 9.28 -2.54
C VAL A 127 -5.54 10.00 -1.27
N ALA A 128 -5.55 11.35 -1.28
CA ALA A 128 -5.95 12.17 -0.14
C ALA A 128 -7.43 11.99 0.25
N SER A 129 -8.29 11.54 -0.68
CA SER A 129 -9.71 11.27 -0.39
C SER A 129 -9.95 10.01 0.47
N PHE A 130 -8.91 9.19 0.71
CA PHE A 130 -9.04 7.97 1.50
C PHE A 130 -8.41 8.10 2.89
N SER A 131 -9.21 7.83 3.91
CA SER A 131 -8.71 7.62 5.28
C SER A 131 -8.06 6.23 5.42
N PRO A 132 -7.04 6.05 6.28
CA PRO A 132 -6.46 4.75 6.58
C PRO A 132 -7.53 3.75 7.05
N ALA A 133 -7.77 2.70 6.28
CA ALA A 133 -8.81 1.71 6.54
C ALA A 133 -8.45 0.35 5.92
N LYS A 134 -9.28 -0.66 6.19
CA LYS A 134 -9.17 -1.95 5.49
C LYS A 134 -9.39 -1.74 3.99
N ASN A 135 -8.57 -2.42 3.19
CA ASN A 135 -8.63 -2.44 1.73
C ASN A 135 -8.32 -1.09 1.06
N VAL A 136 -7.49 -0.25 1.69
CA VAL A 136 -7.26 1.13 1.22
C VAL A 136 -6.57 1.17 -0.14
N LEU A 137 -5.58 0.31 -0.39
CA LEU A 137 -4.88 0.26 -1.68
C LEU A 137 -5.86 -0.13 -2.80
N THR A 138 -6.65 -1.19 -2.58
CA THR A 138 -7.64 -1.64 -3.55
C THR A 138 -8.65 -0.54 -3.87
N LYS A 139 -9.08 0.22 -2.87
CA LYS A 139 -10.02 1.34 -3.06
C LYS A 139 -9.40 2.48 -3.87
N ILE A 140 -8.15 2.86 -3.57
CA ILE A 140 -7.41 3.88 -4.33
C ILE A 140 -7.29 3.43 -5.80
N VAL A 141 -6.83 2.21 -6.05
CA VAL A 141 -6.64 1.66 -7.40
C VAL A 141 -7.95 1.64 -8.19
N LYS A 142 -9.06 1.21 -7.56
CA LYS A 142 -10.39 1.28 -8.18
C LYS A 142 -10.78 2.70 -8.53
N LYS A 143 -10.56 3.65 -7.63
CA LYS A 143 -10.92 5.05 -7.86
C LYS A 143 -10.09 5.69 -8.97
N ILE A 144 -8.80 5.36 -9.05
CA ILE A 144 -7.92 5.73 -10.18
C ILE A 144 -8.50 5.21 -11.48
N HIS A 145 -8.81 3.92 -11.55
CA HIS A 145 -9.39 3.33 -12.76
C HIS A 145 -10.72 3.98 -13.16
N GLU A 146 -11.65 4.12 -12.21
CA GLU A 146 -12.96 4.74 -12.44
C GLU A 146 -12.89 6.21 -12.89
N THR A 147 -11.88 6.96 -12.43
CA THR A 147 -11.80 8.42 -12.65
C THR A 147 -10.91 8.78 -13.83
N LEU A 148 -9.89 7.96 -14.14
CA LEU A 148 -8.82 8.31 -15.08
C LEU A 148 -8.72 7.35 -16.27
N LEU A 149 -9.34 6.16 -16.20
CA LEU A 149 -9.20 5.13 -17.24
C LEU A 149 -10.55 4.69 -17.85
N CYS A 150 -11.65 4.80 -17.10
CA CYS A 150 -13.02 4.67 -17.60
C CYS A 150 -13.51 5.97 -18.22
#